data_AF-A0A9P8L5B2-F1
#
_entry.id   AF-A0A9P8L5B2-F1
#
_cell.length_a   1.000
_cell.length_b   1.000
_cell.length_c   1.000
_cell.angle_alpha   90.00
_cell.angle_beta   90.00
_cell.angle_gamma   90.00
#
_symmetry.space_group_name_H-M   'P 1'
#
loop_
_entity.id
_entity.type
_entity.pdbx_description
1 polymer ?
#
loop_
_entity_poly.entity_id
_entity_poly.type
_entity_poly.pdbx_seq_one_letter_code
_entity_poly.pdbx_strand_id
1 'polypeptide(L)'
;MALPHHHVPTSASLAFPTVVFALVVALRLASAAPAPMAGDLLEKRNNALFSSFQAEQGLHQAAALSAMTLLITAHRAIMNTGFVLRQRSLSTDAWVVLTVGLVTCIWTTLVVLSGLLFKERPCRASLEACLARMSYAPWMLQILFFFWLIAFWDEVSYLRSKDVEHRMRLNLSDSSIAETKHAWLSITLPRILGFRIWKLECSRGPSNWSGSVDPKFRWLLYGTITSVVVITAYGAIRGALYSLGLLNLVGVVLFVAGAGGANMYAGAPHVYNGDMLRIALTTRHREGTVYILPFRNRGFDAVWSPKIDYEHREVDALSNSEAEGRRRDLRHILAAFNESTELDPDAVNDLAGWLYEPEKHPTMQQIKCKRAPGIHLIGSSIMFALWHSEYLVFMRRGLLQPDYERMVGSLRSPKLTGADLDASVRQVGNLPGLEGYQEAVRYVYRLFDQPVDDMALNPTSPTPKTSIVLDKCPDTIEDYTAQLWDHCITAEESTFAALYAFTCYWVSDVGSDATHGWHQFPLRAWDREGDLVSWHVVWRQAWYSAIIAQLTSMSPVILSAFAAGILQ
;
A
#
# COMPACT_ATOMS: atom_id res chain seq x y z
N MET A 1 -0.72 -23.36 23.25
CA MET A 1 0.60 -22.81 22.92
C MET A 1 0.48 -21.30 22.85
N ALA A 2 0.98 -20.58 23.86
CA ALA A 2 0.98 -19.12 23.87
C ALA A 2 2.12 -18.64 22.98
N LEU A 3 1.80 -18.02 21.83
CA LEU A 3 2.78 -17.34 21.00
C LEU A 3 3.27 -16.09 21.76
N PRO A 4 4.58 -15.79 21.74
CA PRO A 4 5.09 -14.55 22.30
C PRO A 4 4.54 -13.39 21.45
N HIS A 5 3.72 -12.52 22.05
CA HIS A 5 3.40 -11.22 21.49
C HIS A 5 4.70 -10.40 21.43
N HIS A 6 5.41 -10.51 20.31
CA HIS A 6 6.41 -9.53 19.95
C HIS A 6 5.66 -8.24 19.61
N HIS A 7 5.48 -7.37 20.61
CA HIS A 7 5.30 -5.94 20.35
C HIS A 7 6.53 -5.50 19.54
N VAL A 8 6.38 -5.45 18.22
CA VAL A 8 7.32 -4.73 17.37
C VAL A 8 7.17 -3.27 17.79
N PRO A 9 8.17 -2.66 18.46
CA PRO A 9 8.11 -1.23 18.69
C PRO A 9 8.01 -0.59 17.31
N THR A 10 6.94 0.16 17.06
CA THR A 10 6.78 0.89 15.82
C THR A 10 8.01 1.79 15.68
N SER A 11 8.92 1.42 14.79
CA SER A 11 10.19 2.14 14.56
C SER A 11 9.95 3.62 14.21
N ALA A 12 8.75 3.95 13.73
CA ALA A 12 8.26 5.31 13.55
C ALA A 12 8.17 6.13 14.86
N SER A 13 7.86 5.51 16.01
CA SER A 13 7.76 6.21 17.31
C SER A 13 9.13 6.57 17.90
N LEU A 14 10.20 5.88 17.48
CA LEU A 14 11.58 6.19 17.88
C LEU A 14 12.25 7.18 16.93
N ALA A 15 11.87 7.19 15.64
CA ALA A 15 12.44 8.10 14.65
C ALA A 15 12.12 9.58 14.97
N PHE A 16 10.89 9.89 15.37
CA PHE A 16 10.46 11.25 15.69
C PHE A 16 11.21 11.89 16.87
N PRO A 17 11.33 11.26 18.06
CA PRO A 17 12.13 11.80 19.15
C PRO A 17 13.61 11.90 18.81
N THR A 18 14.15 10.98 17.99
CA THR A 18 15.57 11.05 17.57
C THR A 18 15.84 12.26 16.67
N VAL A 19 14.92 12.55 15.74
CA VAL A 19 14.99 13.75 14.87
C VAL A 19 14.82 15.03 15.67
N VAL A 20 13.84 15.09 16.59
CA VAL A 20 13.63 16.24 17.48
C VAL A 20 14.84 16.45 18.39
N PHE A 21 15.40 15.38 18.94
CA PHE A 21 16.60 15.44 19.77
C PHE A 21 17.82 15.95 18.98
N ALA A 22 18.06 15.42 17.77
CA ALA A 22 19.13 15.90 16.90
C ALA A 22 18.96 17.39 16.54
N LEU A 23 17.73 17.83 16.28
CA LEU A 23 17.41 19.23 15.98
C LEU A 23 17.63 20.15 17.19
N VAL A 24 17.22 19.70 18.39
CA VAL A 24 17.40 20.44 19.65
C VAL A 24 18.87 20.53 20.03
N VAL A 25 19.64 19.44 19.84
CA VAL A 25 21.09 19.44 20.06
C VAL A 25 21.78 20.38 19.08
N ALA A 26 21.44 20.35 17.80
CA ALA A 26 21.98 21.28 16.80
C ALA A 26 21.66 22.75 17.13
N LEU A 27 20.44 23.05 17.55
CA LEU A 27 20.03 24.40 17.98
C LEU A 27 20.73 24.85 19.25
N ARG A 28 20.92 23.96 20.24
CA ARG A 28 21.66 24.28 21.47
C ARG A 28 23.15 24.51 21.21
N LEU A 29 23.78 23.69 20.39
CA LEU A 29 25.17 23.89 19.98
C LEU A 29 25.37 25.21 19.22
N ALA A 30 24.39 25.61 18.39
CA ALA A 30 24.40 26.92 17.73
C ALA A 30 24.26 28.09 18.72
N SER A 31 23.53 27.91 19.82
CA SER A 31 23.33 28.96 20.84
C SER A 31 24.46 29.10 21.86
N ALA A 32 25.32 28.08 22.00
CA ALA A 32 26.34 28.00 23.05
C ALA A 32 27.71 28.56 22.66
N ALA A 33 27.89 29.08 21.45
CA ALA A 33 29.19 29.64 21.01
C ALA A 33 29.46 30.99 21.70
N PRO A 34 30.47 31.12 22.58
CA PRO A 34 30.80 32.38 23.23
C PRO A 34 31.34 33.39 22.20
N ALA A 35 30.89 34.64 22.30
CA ALA A 35 31.45 35.73 21.52
C ALA A 35 32.92 35.94 21.91
N PRO A 36 33.87 35.98 20.95
CA PRO A 36 35.26 36.30 21.30
C PRO A 36 35.33 37.78 21.69
N MET A 37 35.69 38.02 22.96
CA MET A 37 36.10 39.34 23.41
C MET A 37 37.37 39.77 22.67
N ALA A 38 37.33 40.99 22.15
CA ALA A 38 38.44 41.64 21.50
C ALA A 38 39.55 41.93 22.52
N GLY A 39 40.72 41.32 22.31
CA GLY A 39 41.94 41.58 23.06
C GLY A 39 43.16 41.27 22.20
N ASP A 40 43.87 42.34 21.84
CA ASP A 40 45.24 42.47 21.39
C ASP A 40 45.74 41.80 20.08
N LEU A 41 45.88 42.71 19.11
CA LEU A 41 46.74 42.68 17.95
C LEU A 41 48.21 42.75 18.38
N LEU A 42 48.98 41.66 18.21
CA LEU A 42 50.38 41.71 17.71
C LEU A 42 51.14 40.36 17.70
N GLU A 43 50.48 39.20 17.86
CA GLU A 43 51.15 37.89 17.77
C GLU A 43 50.40 36.90 16.85
N LYS A 44 49.95 37.38 15.68
CA LYS A 44 48.95 36.70 14.82
C LYS A 44 49.47 36.40 13.41
N ARG A 45 50.58 35.68 13.25
CA ARG A 45 50.97 35.20 11.90
C ARG A 45 51.20 33.71 11.76
N ASN A 46 51.59 32.98 12.82
CA ASN A 46 51.88 31.54 12.70
C ASN A 46 50.89 30.62 13.44
N ASN A 47 50.08 31.13 14.38
CA ASN A 47 49.01 30.33 15.04
C ASN A 47 47.60 30.62 14.48
N ALA A 48 47.49 31.49 13.48
CA ALA A 48 46.21 31.96 12.90
C ALA A 48 45.68 31.06 11.76
N LEU A 49 46.48 30.11 11.27
CA LEU A 49 46.06 29.24 10.15
C LEU A 49 45.22 28.03 10.57
N PHE A 50 45.21 27.67 11.85
CA PHE A 50 44.41 26.55 12.36
C PHE A 50 43.39 26.90 13.45
N SER A 51 43.50 28.05 14.12
CA SER A 51 42.63 28.38 15.27
C SER A 51 41.37 29.18 14.93
N SER A 52 41.23 29.70 13.70
CA SER A 52 39.95 30.22 13.20
C SER A 52 39.29 29.20 12.27
N PHE A 53 39.16 27.97 12.73
CA PHE A 53 38.07 27.11 12.27
C PHE A 53 36.79 27.86 12.65
N GLN A 54 36.28 28.69 11.71
CA GLN A 54 35.17 29.59 11.97
C GLN A 54 34.00 28.75 12.44
N ALA A 55 33.37 29.10 13.56
CA ALA A 55 32.18 28.42 14.09
C ALA A 55 31.09 28.19 13.02
N GLU A 56 31.08 29.03 11.97
CA GLU A 56 30.26 28.92 10.77
C GLU A 56 30.54 27.65 9.93
N GLN A 57 31.80 27.28 9.71
CA GLN A 57 32.18 26.02 9.08
C GLN A 57 31.75 24.81 9.92
N GLY A 58 31.93 24.89 11.25
CA GLY A 58 31.47 23.85 12.18
C GLY A 58 29.96 23.65 12.15
N LEU A 59 29.18 24.74 12.08
CA LEU A 59 27.72 24.68 11.97
C LEU A 59 27.27 24.03 10.65
N HIS A 60 27.96 24.30 9.54
CA HIS A 60 27.65 23.70 8.25
C HIS A 60 28.00 22.22 8.19
N GLN A 61 29.13 21.83 8.77
CA GLN A 61 29.51 20.43 8.91
C GLN A 61 28.53 19.67 9.81
N ALA A 62 28.13 20.23 10.94
CA ALA A 62 27.13 19.64 11.83
C ALA A 62 25.76 19.49 11.14
N ALA A 63 25.32 20.52 10.40
CA ALA A 63 24.09 20.47 9.62
C ALA A 63 24.16 19.40 8.52
N ALA A 64 25.29 19.30 7.80
CA ALA A 64 25.50 18.30 6.76
C ALA A 64 25.55 16.86 7.31
N LEU A 65 26.16 16.65 8.48
CA LEU A 65 26.24 15.35 9.13
C LEU A 65 24.88 14.93 9.71
N SER A 66 24.13 15.87 10.28
CA SER A 66 22.74 15.65 10.71
C SER A 66 21.85 15.27 9.53
N ALA A 67 22.00 16.00 8.42
CA ALA A 67 21.33 15.71 7.17
C ALA A 67 21.69 14.35 6.58
N MET A 68 22.96 13.96 6.59
CA MET A 68 23.41 12.64 6.16
C MET A 68 22.72 11.55 6.98
N THR A 69 22.77 11.69 8.29
CA THR A 69 22.15 10.74 9.22
C THR A 69 20.66 10.62 8.93
N LEU A 70 20.00 11.74 8.68
CA LEU A 70 18.60 11.77 8.26
C LEU A 70 18.37 11.05 6.94
N LEU A 71 19.13 11.36 5.89
CA LEU A 71 18.95 10.75 4.56
C LEU A 71 19.22 9.25 4.57
N ILE A 72 20.23 8.79 5.32
CA ILE A 72 20.51 7.36 5.51
C ILE A 72 19.38 6.70 6.30
N THR A 73 18.88 7.37 7.35
CA THR A 73 17.76 6.86 8.14
C THR A 73 16.49 6.80 7.31
N ALA A 74 16.21 7.82 6.50
CA ALA A 74 15.08 7.87 5.58
C ALA A 74 15.18 6.79 4.51
N HIS A 75 16.36 6.62 3.90
CA HIS A 75 16.64 5.54 2.95
C HIS A 75 16.40 4.16 3.59
N ARG A 76 16.98 3.91 4.77
CA ARG A 76 16.78 2.65 5.50
C ARG A 76 15.33 2.45 5.92
N ALA A 77 14.64 3.50 6.35
CA ALA A 77 13.23 3.43 6.69
C ALA A 77 12.42 3.01 5.44
N ILE A 78 12.58 3.72 4.32
CA ILE A 78 11.89 3.41 3.06
C ILE A 78 12.18 1.98 2.55
N MET A 79 13.40 1.49 2.74
CA MET A 79 13.82 0.14 2.35
C MET A 79 13.27 -0.96 3.27
N ASN A 80 13.23 -0.72 4.59
CA ASN A 80 13.06 -1.78 5.58
C ASN A 80 11.76 -1.71 6.37
N THR A 81 11.06 -0.57 6.41
CA THR A 81 9.81 -0.48 7.18
C THR A 81 8.71 -1.15 6.39
N GLY A 82 8.17 -2.20 7.00
CA GLY A 82 6.90 -2.77 6.58
C GLY A 82 5.75 -1.78 6.71
N PHE A 83 4.63 -2.10 6.09
CA PHE A 83 3.46 -1.20 6.02
C PHE A 83 2.45 -1.54 7.09
N VAL A 84 1.78 -0.50 7.61
CA VAL A 84 0.43 -0.65 8.13
C VAL A 84 -0.46 0.12 7.17
N LEU A 85 -1.22 -0.60 6.35
CA LEU A 85 -2.11 -0.02 5.35
C LEU A 85 -3.42 0.38 6.03
N ARG A 86 -3.76 1.67 5.95
CA ARG A 86 -4.98 2.26 6.52
C ARG A 86 -5.64 3.14 5.47
N GLN A 87 -6.95 3.07 5.36
CA GLN A 87 -7.74 3.93 4.47
C GLN A 87 -8.20 5.20 5.20
N ARG A 88 -8.59 5.12 6.48
CA ARG A 88 -9.13 6.27 7.22
C ARG A 88 -8.07 7.14 7.90
N SER A 89 -6.90 6.58 8.15
CA SER A 89 -5.79 7.25 8.83
C SER A 89 -4.62 7.38 7.88
N LEU A 90 -3.68 8.30 8.19
CA LEU A 90 -2.41 8.37 7.49
C LEU A 90 -1.68 7.04 7.66
N SER A 91 -1.36 6.41 6.54
CA SER A 91 -0.51 5.21 6.50
C SER A 91 0.86 5.51 7.10
N THR A 92 1.58 4.48 7.56
CA THR A 92 2.97 4.62 8.02
C THR A 92 3.84 5.28 6.94
N ASP A 93 3.57 5.00 5.66
CA ASP A 93 4.27 5.60 4.53
C ASP A 93 4.02 7.11 4.42
N ALA A 94 2.76 7.54 4.53
CA ALA A 94 2.43 8.95 4.57
C ALA A 94 3.14 9.66 5.73
N TRP A 95 3.21 9.05 6.92
CA TRP A 95 3.95 9.59 8.05
C TRP A 95 5.45 9.71 7.80
N VAL A 96 6.07 8.66 7.23
CA VAL A 96 7.49 8.67 6.88
C VAL A 96 7.78 9.77 5.86
N VAL A 97 6.98 9.86 4.79
CA VAL A 97 7.12 10.88 3.75
C VAL A 97 6.90 12.28 4.31
N LEU A 98 5.87 12.50 5.13
CA LEU A 98 5.63 13.79 5.80
C LEU A 98 6.79 14.18 6.71
N THR A 99 7.37 13.22 7.44
CA THR A 99 8.54 13.46 8.31
C THR A 99 9.76 13.85 7.49
N VAL A 100 10.08 13.08 6.44
CA VAL A 100 11.18 13.38 5.51
C VAL A 100 10.99 14.75 4.87
N GLY A 101 9.78 15.04 4.39
CA GLY A 101 9.41 16.33 3.81
C GLY A 101 9.54 17.49 4.79
N LEU A 102 9.02 17.36 6.01
CA LEU A 102 9.11 18.38 7.05
C LEU A 102 10.56 18.69 7.41
N VAL A 103 11.39 17.66 7.59
CA VAL A 103 12.81 17.89 7.88
C VAL A 103 13.53 18.53 6.71
N THR A 104 13.19 18.14 5.48
CA THR A 104 13.70 18.78 4.26
C THR A 104 13.33 20.27 4.20
N CYS A 105 12.10 20.63 4.59
CA CYS A 105 11.65 22.02 4.72
C CYS A 105 12.45 22.80 5.77
N ILE A 106 12.65 22.21 6.95
CA ILE A 106 13.42 22.83 8.04
C ILE A 106 14.86 23.07 7.57
N TRP A 107 15.48 22.08 6.94
CA TRP A 107 16.83 22.20 6.41
C TRP A 107 16.93 23.29 5.34
N THR A 108 16.06 23.27 4.34
CA THR A 108 16.04 24.31 3.30
C THR A 108 15.89 25.71 3.91
N THR A 109 15.02 25.85 4.91
CA THR A 109 14.81 27.11 5.64
C THR A 109 16.07 27.55 6.38
N LEU A 110 16.77 26.63 7.05
CA LEU A 110 18.04 26.94 7.73
C LEU A 110 19.12 27.38 6.75
N VAL A 111 19.20 26.78 5.56
CA VAL A 111 20.14 27.23 4.51
C VAL A 111 19.80 28.64 4.04
N VAL A 112 18.52 28.93 3.78
CA VAL A 112 18.05 30.27 3.38
C VAL A 112 18.35 31.31 4.47
N LEU A 113 17.97 31.04 5.72
CA LEU A 113 18.21 31.93 6.85
C LEU A 113 19.71 32.14 7.08
N SER A 114 20.53 31.10 6.87
CA SER A 114 21.98 31.23 6.97
C SER A 114 22.53 32.24 5.95
N GLY A 115 22.02 32.25 4.72
CA GLY A 115 22.45 33.20 3.70
C GLY A 115 21.99 34.64 3.95
N LEU A 116 20.88 34.83 4.67
CA LEU A 116 20.28 36.15 4.90
C LEU A 116 20.71 36.82 6.21
N LEU A 117 20.91 36.03 7.28
CA LEU A 117 21.05 36.55 8.65
C LEU A 117 22.48 36.49 9.20
N PHE A 118 23.33 35.56 8.76
CA PHE A 118 24.70 35.42 9.31
C PHE A 118 25.59 36.63 8.97
N LYS A 119 26.67 36.83 9.72
CA LYS A 119 27.48 38.06 9.69
C LYS A 119 27.97 38.43 8.29
N GLU A 120 28.33 37.45 7.47
CA GLU A 120 28.81 37.67 6.10
C GLU A 120 27.68 38.03 5.11
N ARG A 121 26.42 37.70 5.45
CA ARG A 121 25.21 37.92 4.64
C ARG A 121 25.47 37.68 3.14
N PRO A 122 25.90 36.47 2.73
CA PRO A 122 26.32 36.22 1.36
C PRO A 122 25.23 36.58 0.35
N CYS A 123 23.96 36.44 0.72
CA CYS A 123 22.85 36.82 -0.15
C CYS A 123 22.67 38.32 -0.37
N ARG A 124 23.19 39.16 0.54
CA ARG A 124 23.24 40.62 0.35
C ARG A 124 24.50 41.06 -0.38
N ALA A 125 25.58 40.27 -0.30
CA ALA A 125 26.84 40.59 -0.96
C ALA A 125 26.73 40.43 -2.48
N SER A 126 26.24 39.28 -2.97
CA SER A 126 26.00 39.07 -4.39
C SER A 126 24.99 37.95 -4.64
N LEU A 127 24.33 37.99 -5.82
CA LEU A 127 23.45 36.90 -6.26
C LEU A 127 24.22 35.59 -6.39
N GLU A 128 25.45 35.64 -6.91
CA GLU A 128 26.31 34.45 -7.06
C GLU A 128 26.61 33.79 -5.71
N ALA A 129 26.98 34.58 -4.69
CA ALA A 129 27.20 34.07 -3.34
C ALA A 129 25.93 33.51 -2.70
N CYS A 130 24.77 34.14 -2.96
CA CYS A 130 23.48 33.59 -2.53
C CYS A 130 23.19 32.24 -3.18
N LEU A 131 23.33 32.13 -4.50
CA LEU A 131 23.06 30.90 -5.23
C LEU A 131 24.03 29.78 -4.84
N ALA A 132 25.31 30.10 -4.63
CA ALA A 132 26.30 29.18 -4.09
C ALA A 132 25.86 28.65 -2.72
N ARG A 133 25.34 29.51 -1.85
CA ARG A 133 24.80 29.11 -0.55
C ARG A 133 23.56 28.23 -0.66
N MET A 134 22.67 28.54 -1.60
CA MET A 134 21.44 27.77 -1.84
C MET A 134 21.72 26.37 -2.39
N SER A 135 22.90 26.11 -2.98
CA SER A 135 23.28 24.77 -3.45
C SER A 135 23.46 23.72 -2.35
N TYR A 136 23.52 24.14 -1.08
CA TYR A 136 23.53 23.26 0.09
C TYR A 136 22.14 22.78 0.50
N ALA A 137 21.06 23.35 -0.05
CA ALA A 137 19.70 22.92 0.27
C ALA A 137 19.30 21.67 -0.55
N PRO A 138 18.50 20.76 0.04
CA PRO A 138 18.05 19.52 -0.60
C PRO A 138 16.90 19.75 -1.60
N TRP A 139 17.12 20.57 -2.63
CA TRP A 139 16.08 21.03 -3.54
C TRP A 139 15.30 19.90 -4.23
N MET A 140 15.95 18.78 -4.57
CA MET A 140 15.26 17.65 -5.21
C MET A 140 14.16 17.09 -4.30
N LEU A 141 14.49 16.84 -3.03
CA LEU A 141 13.54 16.35 -2.03
C LEU A 141 12.49 17.41 -1.70
N GLN A 142 12.88 18.67 -1.61
CA GLN A 142 11.96 19.77 -1.30
C GLN A 142 10.87 19.91 -2.37
N ILE A 143 11.28 19.90 -3.64
CA ILE A 143 10.36 20.03 -4.77
C ILE A 143 9.51 18.76 -4.88
N LEU A 144 10.13 17.57 -4.78
CA LEU A 144 9.39 16.31 -4.77
C LEU A 144 8.33 16.27 -3.67
N PHE A 145 8.64 16.77 -2.46
CA PHE A 145 7.70 16.83 -1.35
C PHE A 145 6.46 17.66 -1.68
N PHE A 146 6.62 18.86 -2.25
CA PHE A 146 5.48 19.69 -2.62
C PHE A 146 4.64 19.07 -3.73
N PHE A 147 5.28 18.48 -4.74
CA PHE A 147 4.55 17.77 -5.80
C PHE A 147 3.84 16.53 -5.25
N TRP A 148 4.45 15.82 -4.32
CA TRP A 148 3.83 14.70 -3.62
C TRP A 148 2.61 15.15 -2.81
N LEU A 149 2.66 16.29 -2.10
CA LEU A 149 1.51 16.83 -1.36
C LEU A 149 0.35 17.16 -2.30
N ILE A 150 0.65 17.78 -3.45
CA ILE A 150 -0.37 18.09 -4.47
C ILE A 150 -0.99 16.79 -5.01
N ALA A 151 -0.16 15.81 -5.38
CA ALA A 151 -0.63 14.53 -5.90
C ALA A 151 -1.40 13.71 -4.86
N PHE A 152 -0.98 13.74 -3.58
CA PHE A 152 -1.66 13.07 -2.48
C PHE A 152 -3.02 13.69 -2.21
N TRP A 153 -3.09 15.02 -2.22
CA TRP A 153 -4.35 15.74 -2.07
C TRP A 153 -5.32 15.46 -3.22
N ASP A 154 -4.83 15.43 -4.46
CA ASP A 154 -5.61 15.06 -5.64
C ASP A 154 -6.19 13.65 -5.50
N GLU A 155 -5.36 12.66 -5.17
CA GLU A 155 -5.78 11.26 -5.03
C GLU A 155 -6.78 11.05 -3.89
N VAL A 156 -6.55 11.64 -2.71
CA VAL A 156 -7.50 11.54 -1.58
C VAL A 156 -8.83 12.19 -1.94
N SER A 157 -8.80 13.34 -2.62
CA SER A 157 -10.02 14.03 -3.07
C SER A 157 -10.76 13.20 -4.12
N TYR A 158 -10.02 12.58 -5.04
CA TYR A 158 -10.56 11.70 -6.07
C TYR A 158 -11.25 10.48 -5.46
N LEU A 159 -10.57 9.73 -4.59
CA LEU A 159 -11.13 8.54 -3.94
C LEU A 159 -12.38 8.86 -3.11
N ARG A 160 -12.38 9.99 -2.38
CA ARG A 160 -13.58 10.47 -1.67
C ARG A 160 -14.72 10.79 -2.63
N SER A 161 -14.43 11.41 -3.77
CA SER A 161 -15.46 11.72 -4.77
C SER A 161 -16.05 10.46 -5.42
N LYS A 162 -15.22 9.43 -5.65
CA LYS A 162 -15.63 8.13 -6.20
C LYS A 162 -16.58 7.41 -5.26
N ASP A 163 -16.30 7.44 -3.95
CA ASP A 163 -17.19 6.87 -2.94
C ASP A 163 -18.56 7.57 -2.91
N VAL A 164 -18.59 8.90 -3.06
CA VAL A 164 -19.84 9.67 -3.13
C VAL A 164 -20.62 9.37 -4.40
N GLU A 165 -19.96 9.36 -5.56
CA GLU A 165 -20.59 9.05 -6.85
C GLU A 165 -21.20 7.64 -6.84
N HIS A 166 -20.48 6.67 -6.27
CA HIS A 166 -21.01 5.32 -6.12
C HIS A 166 -22.27 5.28 -5.23
N ARG A 167 -22.29 6.02 -4.11
CA ARG A 167 -23.48 6.10 -3.26
C ARG A 167 -24.65 6.74 -3.99
N MET A 168 -24.41 7.79 -4.77
CA MET A 168 -25.45 8.43 -5.57
C MET A 168 -26.03 7.47 -6.63
N ARG A 169 -25.19 6.69 -7.31
CA ARG A 169 -25.64 5.70 -8.30
C ARG A 169 -26.49 4.58 -7.67
N LEU A 170 -26.13 4.13 -6.47
CA LEU A 170 -26.92 3.14 -5.74
C LEU A 170 -28.28 3.71 -5.34
N ASN A 171 -28.29 4.91 -4.77
CA ASN A 171 -29.55 5.55 -4.35
C ASN A 171 -30.49 5.83 -5.53
N LEU A 172 -29.96 6.20 -6.71
CA LEU A 172 -30.77 6.41 -7.92
C LEU A 172 -31.41 5.13 -8.45
N SER A 173 -30.84 3.97 -8.16
CA SER A 173 -31.45 2.67 -8.50
C SER A 173 -32.66 2.36 -7.60
N ASP A 174 -32.62 2.79 -6.34
CA ASP A 174 -33.67 2.51 -5.36
C ASP A 174 -34.77 3.58 -5.36
N SER A 175 -34.44 4.82 -5.70
CA SER A 175 -35.39 5.95 -5.70
C SER A 175 -36.21 6.03 -7.00
N SER A 176 -37.09 5.04 -7.23
CA SER A 176 -38.31 5.25 -8.03
C SER A 176 -39.45 5.83 -7.19
N ILE A 177 -39.25 6.05 -5.88
CA ILE A 177 -40.26 6.58 -4.97
C ILE A 177 -39.59 7.54 -3.97
N ALA A 178 -40.19 8.73 -3.80
CA ALA A 178 -39.92 9.79 -2.81
C ALA A 178 -38.90 10.89 -3.18
N GLU A 179 -39.44 11.99 -3.72
CA GLU A 179 -38.86 13.34 -3.68
C GLU A 179 -38.45 13.73 -2.25
N THR A 180 -37.18 14.03 -2.01
CA THR A 180 -36.76 14.70 -0.77
C THR A 180 -35.86 15.91 -1.04
N LYS A 181 -36.39 17.07 -0.63
CA LYS A 181 -35.94 18.46 -0.86
C LYS A 181 -34.78 18.94 0.03
N HIS A 182 -33.82 18.09 0.42
CA HIS A 182 -32.76 18.51 1.35
C HIS A 182 -31.34 18.29 0.81
N ALA A 183 -30.96 19.06 -0.22
CA ALA A 183 -29.61 19.06 -0.80
C ALA A 183 -29.01 20.47 -0.94
N TRP A 184 -29.04 21.28 0.13
CA TRP A 184 -28.61 22.69 0.06
C TRP A 184 -27.24 23.00 0.68
N LEU A 185 -26.48 22.00 1.14
CA LEU A 185 -25.15 22.22 1.76
C LEU A 185 -24.07 21.20 1.35
N SER A 186 -24.19 20.56 0.18
CA SER A 186 -23.00 19.96 -0.43
C SER A 186 -22.25 21.09 -1.14
N ILE A 187 -21.20 21.61 -0.51
CA ILE A 187 -20.19 22.42 -1.20
C ILE A 187 -19.55 21.47 -2.21
N THR A 188 -20.13 21.39 -3.40
CA THR A 188 -19.49 20.85 -4.57
C THR A 188 -18.38 21.82 -4.91
N LEU A 189 -17.20 21.59 -4.33
CA LEU A 189 -15.98 22.19 -4.84
C LEU A 189 -15.98 21.90 -6.34
N PRO A 190 -16.04 22.93 -7.21
CA PRO A 190 -15.94 22.70 -8.64
C PRO A 190 -14.69 21.84 -8.84
N ARG A 191 -14.80 20.73 -9.60
CA ARG A 191 -13.63 20.00 -10.09
C ARG A 191 -12.82 21.04 -10.87
N ILE A 192 -11.89 21.73 -10.20
CA ILE A 192 -11.05 22.76 -10.79
C ILE A 192 -10.10 21.99 -11.71
N LEU A 193 -10.60 21.83 -12.94
CA LEU A 193 -10.02 21.15 -14.09
C LEU A 193 -9.89 19.64 -13.90
N GLY A 194 -10.37 18.84 -14.87
CA GLY A 194 -10.22 17.38 -14.91
C GLY A 194 -8.78 16.88 -15.08
N PHE A 195 -7.80 17.54 -14.46
CA PHE A 195 -6.41 17.09 -14.38
C PHE A 195 -6.31 16.03 -13.30
N ARG A 196 -6.34 14.78 -13.75
CA ARG A 196 -6.01 13.63 -12.90
C ARG A 196 -4.51 13.40 -12.96
N ILE A 197 -3.82 13.63 -11.85
CA ILE A 197 -2.35 13.49 -11.78
C ILE A 197 -1.94 12.02 -11.83
N TRP A 198 -2.74 11.17 -11.20
CA TRP A 198 -2.46 9.75 -11.05
C TRP A 198 -3.03 8.91 -12.19
N LYS A 199 -2.20 8.05 -12.78
CA LYS A 199 -2.61 7.07 -13.79
C LYS A 199 -1.76 5.83 -13.61
N LEU A 200 -2.24 4.82 -12.90
CA LEU A 200 -1.46 3.60 -12.70
C LEU A 200 -1.13 2.93 -14.05
N GLU A 201 0.14 3.01 -14.47
CA GLU A 201 0.68 2.37 -15.67
C GLU A 201 1.79 1.40 -15.24
N CYS A 202 1.37 0.27 -14.66
CA CYS A 202 2.26 -0.71 -14.04
C CYS A 202 2.69 -1.84 -14.99
N SER A 203 2.81 -1.55 -16.28
CA SER A 203 3.39 -2.48 -17.26
C SER A 203 4.78 -3.00 -16.86
N ARG A 204 5.52 -2.23 -16.05
CA ARG A 204 6.83 -2.57 -15.48
C ARG A 204 6.81 -2.93 -13.99
N GLY A 205 5.63 -3.00 -13.36
CA GLY A 205 5.43 -3.30 -11.94
C GLY A 205 5.56 -2.07 -11.03
N PRO A 206 5.80 -2.28 -9.72
CA PRO A 206 5.82 -1.20 -8.72
C PRO A 206 7.01 -0.23 -8.90
N SER A 207 8.06 -0.63 -9.60
CA SER A 207 9.27 0.19 -9.81
C SER A 207 9.13 1.29 -10.87
N ASN A 208 8.00 1.37 -11.58
CA ASN A 208 7.82 2.31 -12.70
C ASN A 208 6.98 3.54 -12.32
N TRP A 209 7.42 4.27 -11.31
CA TRP A 209 6.67 5.44 -10.84
C TRP A 209 6.48 6.53 -11.88
N SER A 210 7.47 6.71 -12.75
CA SER A 210 7.39 7.73 -13.79
C SER A 210 6.29 7.41 -14.80
N GLY A 211 6.03 6.14 -15.10
CA GLY A 211 4.91 5.74 -15.96
C GLY A 211 3.55 5.99 -15.30
N SER A 212 3.48 5.86 -13.97
CA SER A 212 2.22 5.96 -13.24
C SER A 212 1.75 7.39 -12.92
N VAL A 213 2.47 8.40 -13.40
CA VAL A 213 2.19 9.82 -13.18
C VAL A 213 1.90 10.49 -14.52
N ASP A 214 0.89 11.36 -14.57
CA ASP A 214 0.53 12.08 -15.79
C ASP A 214 1.76 12.74 -16.42
N PRO A 215 2.01 12.56 -17.73
CA PRO A 215 3.20 13.06 -18.38
C PRO A 215 3.42 14.57 -18.18
N LYS A 216 2.36 15.38 -18.15
CA LYS A 216 2.47 16.83 -17.97
C LYS A 216 2.93 17.17 -16.56
N PHE A 217 2.34 16.51 -15.55
CA PHE A 217 2.74 16.67 -14.16
C PHE A 217 4.19 16.23 -13.92
N ARG A 218 4.59 15.09 -14.54
CA ARG A 218 5.95 14.59 -14.49
C ARG A 218 6.96 15.54 -15.16
N TRP A 219 6.65 16.05 -16.35
CA TRP A 219 7.51 17.03 -17.03
C TRP A 219 7.63 18.33 -16.24
N LEU A 220 6.55 18.79 -15.61
CA LEU A 220 6.58 19.93 -14.72
C LEU A 220 7.51 19.66 -13.51
N LEU A 221 7.38 18.51 -12.85
CA LEU A 221 8.25 18.10 -11.76
C LEU A 221 9.72 18.08 -12.16
N TYR A 222 10.06 17.41 -13.27
CA TYR A 222 11.43 17.34 -13.79
C TYR A 222 11.95 18.72 -14.19
N GLY A 223 11.13 19.54 -14.84
CA GLY A 223 11.48 20.90 -15.23
C GLY A 223 11.77 21.79 -14.02
N THR A 224 10.94 21.73 -12.98
CA THR A 224 11.14 22.49 -11.74
C THR A 224 12.39 22.05 -11.00
N ILE A 225 12.59 20.74 -10.81
CA ILE A 225 13.81 20.19 -10.18
C ILE A 225 15.06 20.63 -10.96
N THR A 226 15.07 20.41 -12.27
CA THR A 226 16.22 20.72 -13.13
C THR A 226 16.53 22.21 -13.08
N SER A 227 15.51 23.08 -13.21
CA SER A 227 15.72 24.52 -13.22
C SER A 227 16.31 25.03 -11.90
N VAL A 228 15.74 24.65 -10.76
CA VAL A 228 16.21 25.10 -9.44
C VAL A 228 17.62 24.58 -9.15
N VAL A 229 17.88 23.30 -9.44
CA VAL A 229 19.19 22.71 -9.17
C VAL A 229 20.27 23.25 -10.12
N VAL A 230 19.97 23.47 -11.41
CA VAL A 230 20.93 24.07 -12.36
C VAL A 230 21.29 25.50 -11.96
N ILE A 231 20.31 26.32 -11.58
CA ILE A 231 20.56 27.71 -11.15
C ILE A 231 21.46 27.75 -9.90
N THR A 232 21.18 26.90 -8.91
CA THR A 232 21.97 26.84 -7.68
C THR A 232 23.35 26.21 -7.89
N ALA A 233 23.46 25.18 -8.74
CA ALA A 233 24.73 24.58 -9.14
C ALA A 233 25.62 25.57 -9.91
N TYR A 234 25.04 26.38 -10.81
CA TYR A 234 25.76 27.44 -11.49
C TYR A 234 26.33 28.45 -10.49
N GLY A 235 25.54 28.90 -9.52
CA GLY A 235 26.01 29.74 -8.43
C GLY A 235 27.17 29.11 -7.65
N ALA A 236 27.06 27.82 -7.33
CA ALA A 236 28.11 27.07 -6.65
C ALA A 236 29.43 27.04 -7.45
N ILE A 237 29.36 26.76 -8.76
CA ILE A 237 30.52 26.75 -9.65
C ILE A 237 31.17 28.14 -9.73
N ARG A 238 30.35 29.20 -9.84
CA ARG A 238 30.84 30.59 -9.84
C ARG A 238 31.48 30.98 -8.52
N GLY A 239 30.96 30.47 -7.41
CA GLY A 239 31.56 30.57 -6.08
C GLY A 239 32.72 29.61 -5.80
N ALA A 240 33.31 29.00 -6.85
CA ALA A 240 34.41 28.03 -6.76
C ALA A 240 34.11 26.73 -5.96
N LEU A 241 32.83 26.41 -5.74
CA LEU A 241 32.37 25.14 -5.13
C LEU A 241 32.10 24.09 -6.23
N TYR A 242 33.11 23.80 -7.06
CA TYR A 242 32.97 22.97 -8.26
C TYR A 242 32.39 21.58 -7.99
N SER A 243 32.89 20.86 -6.99
CA SER A 243 32.44 19.50 -6.68
C SER A 243 30.96 19.46 -6.30
N LEU A 244 30.51 20.42 -5.49
CA LEU A 244 29.10 20.52 -5.06
C LEU A 244 28.19 20.86 -6.24
N GLY A 245 28.59 21.84 -7.08
CA GLY A 245 27.84 22.20 -8.28
C GLY A 245 27.71 21.04 -9.26
N LEU A 246 28.82 20.36 -9.57
CA LEU A 246 28.83 19.23 -10.50
C LEU A 246 28.00 18.05 -9.98
N LEU A 247 28.11 17.70 -8.69
CA LEU A 247 27.37 16.57 -8.14
C LEU A 247 25.88 16.84 -7.95
N ASN A 248 25.48 18.11 -7.74
CA ASN A 248 24.08 18.51 -7.84
C ASN A 248 23.53 18.27 -9.26
N LEU A 249 24.28 18.61 -10.31
CA LEU A 249 23.88 18.30 -11.69
C LEU A 249 23.80 16.79 -11.95
N VAL A 250 24.78 16.01 -11.48
CA VAL A 250 24.75 14.54 -11.56
C VAL A 250 23.53 13.97 -10.83
N GLY A 251 23.19 14.49 -9.65
CA GLY A 251 21.99 14.08 -8.91
C GLY A 251 20.71 14.24 -9.73
N VAL A 252 20.54 15.38 -10.42
CA VAL A 252 19.39 15.60 -11.32
C VAL A 252 19.37 14.57 -12.44
N VAL A 253 20.51 14.33 -13.09
CA VAL A 253 20.61 13.33 -14.16
C VAL A 253 20.23 11.94 -13.64
N LEU A 254 20.72 11.54 -12.47
CA LEU A 254 20.37 10.26 -11.84
C LEU A 254 18.88 10.14 -11.55
N PHE A 255 18.26 11.20 -11.03
CA PHE A 255 16.82 11.21 -10.74
C PHE A 255 15.97 11.13 -12.00
N VAL A 256 16.25 11.97 -13.00
CA VAL A 256 15.50 12.03 -14.27
C VAL A 256 15.67 10.76 -15.09
N ALA A 257 16.88 10.18 -15.11
CA ALA A 257 17.14 8.91 -15.80
C ALA A 257 16.57 7.69 -15.06
N GLY A 258 16.09 7.85 -13.82
CA GLY A 258 15.65 6.73 -12.98
C GLY A 258 16.79 5.79 -12.58
N ALA A 259 18.02 6.32 -12.48
CA ALA A 259 19.24 5.53 -12.22
C ALA A 259 19.40 5.09 -10.75
N GLY A 260 18.43 5.39 -9.87
CA GLY A 260 18.42 4.93 -8.47
C GLY A 260 18.24 3.40 -8.32
N GLY A 261 17.90 2.70 -9.41
CA GLY A 261 17.61 1.26 -9.39
C GLY A 261 16.20 0.97 -8.87
N ALA A 262 15.79 -0.31 -8.92
CA ALA A 262 14.53 -0.74 -8.34
C ALA A 262 14.66 -0.82 -6.82
N ASN A 263 13.75 -0.18 -6.09
CA ASN A 263 13.67 -0.32 -4.65
C ASN A 263 13.24 -1.76 -4.32
N MET A 264 13.91 -2.41 -3.35
CA MET A 264 13.60 -3.78 -2.93
C MET A 264 12.36 -3.89 -2.02
N TYR A 265 11.70 -2.77 -1.71
CA TYR A 265 10.50 -2.71 -0.87
C TYR A 265 9.33 -3.58 -1.32
N ALA A 266 9.24 -3.97 -2.59
CA ALA A 266 8.19 -4.88 -3.05
C ALA A 266 8.19 -6.19 -2.24
N GLY A 267 9.35 -6.62 -1.73
CA GLY A 267 9.52 -7.78 -0.85
C GLY A 267 9.48 -7.46 0.66
N ALA A 268 9.30 -6.20 1.08
CA ALA A 268 9.21 -5.86 2.50
C ALA A 268 7.86 -6.33 3.10
N PRO A 269 7.78 -6.66 4.40
CA PRO A 269 6.54 -7.10 5.01
C PRO A 269 5.41 -6.06 4.95
N HIS A 270 4.20 -6.47 4.57
CA HIS A 270 3.00 -5.63 4.59
C HIS A 270 2.08 -6.14 5.70
N VAL A 271 1.52 -5.21 6.48
CA VAL A 271 0.49 -5.48 7.48
C VAL A 271 -0.77 -4.72 7.09
N TYR A 272 -1.90 -5.43 7.05
CA TYR A 272 -3.20 -4.86 6.75
C TYR A 272 -3.98 -4.58 8.03
N ASN A 273 -4.63 -3.42 8.08
CA ASN A 273 -5.67 -3.17 9.07
C ASN A 273 -7.04 -3.62 8.56
N GLY A 274 -8.02 -3.62 9.47
CA GLY A 274 -9.41 -4.01 9.18
C GLY A 274 -10.12 -3.18 8.11
N ASP A 275 -9.62 -1.97 7.78
CA ASP A 275 -10.18 -1.13 6.73
C ASP A 275 -9.53 -1.35 5.34
N MET A 276 -8.55 -2.26 5.23
CA MET A 276 -7.79 -2.48 4.00
C MET A 276 -7.26 -3.91 3.87
N LEU A 277 -8.11 -4.89 4.13
CA LEU A 277 -7.80 -6.30 3.94
C LEU A 277 -7.77 -6.66 2.45
N ARG A 278 -6.58 -6.94 1.92
CA ARG A 278 -6.33 -7.17 0.50
C ARG A 278 -5.95 -8.63 0.23
N ILE A 279 -6.75 -9.30 -0.59
CA ILE A 279 -6.51 -10.68 -1.01
C ILE A 279 -5.86 -10.65 -2.39
N ALA A 280 -4.56 -10.94 -2.42
CA ALA A 280 -3.79 -11.07 -3.66
C ALA A 280 -4.27 -12.31 -4.43
N LEU A 281 -4.55 -12.13 -5.73
CA LEU A 281 -4.92 -13.22 -6.62
C LEU A 281 -3.71 -13.65 -7.44
N THR A 282 -3.71 -14.90 -7.91
CA THR A 282 -2.64 -15.42 -8.78
C THR A 282 -2.56 -14.56 -10.05
N THR A 283 -1.35 -14.10 -10.38
CA THR A 283 -1.09 -13.40 -11.64
C THR A 283 0.33 -13.69 -12.15
N ARG A 284 0.43 -13.95 -13.46
CA ARG A 284 1.72 -14.06 -14.18
C ARG A 284 2.26 -12.69 -14.61
N HIS A 285 1.43 -11.66 -14.54
CA HIS A 285 1.81 -10.31 -14.92
C HIS A 285 2.38 -9.54 -13.72
N ARG A 286 3.03 -8.40 -13.98
CA ARG A 286 3.54 -7.49 -12.93
C ARG A 286 2.45 -6.62 -12.29
N GLU A 287 1.21 -6.89 -12.63
CA GLU A 287 0.00 -6.26 -12.15
C GLU A 287 -1.13 -7.30 -12.17
N GLY A 288 -2.16 -7.07 -11.37
CA GLY A 288 -3.27 -8.00 -11.27
C GLY A 288 -4.42 -7.44 -10.46
N THR A 289 -5.49 -8.21 -10.40
CA THR A 289 -6.64 -7.88 -9.56
C THR A 289 -6.37 -8.36 -8.14
N VAL A 290 -6.67 -7.50 -7.17
CA VAL A 290 -6.68 -7.79 -5.74
C VAL A 290 -8.10 -7.55 -5.24
N TYR A 291 -8.62 -8.45 -4.41
CA TYR A 291 -9.90 -8.22 -3.76
C TYR A 291 -9.73 -7.51 -2.43
N ILE A 292 -10.60 -6.55 -2.16
CA ILE A 292 -10.66 -5.86 -0.88
C ILE A 292 -11.88 -6.40 -0.14
N LEU A 293 -11.65 -7.00 1.03
CA LEU A 293 -12.74 -7.50 1.87
C LEU A 293 -13.59 -6.34 2.40
N PRO A 294 -14.90 -6.56 2.61
CA PRO A 294 -15.77 -5.53 3.15
C PRO A 294 -15.40 -5.17 4.59
N PHE A 295 -15.76 -3.96 4.99
CA PHE A 295 -15.64 -3.46 6.36
C PHE A 295 -16.81 -2.49 6.63
N ARG A 296 -17.06 -2.10 7.88
CA ARG A 296 -18.28 -1.37 8.35
C ARG A 296 -18.92 -0.37 7.36
N ASN A 297 -18.12 0.41 6.62
CA ASN A 297 -18.62 1.46 5.72
C ASN A 297 -18.29 1.24 4.24
N ARG A 298 -17.86 0.05 3.82
CA ARG A 298 -17.49 -0.29 2.45
C ARG A 298 -17.82 -1.76 2.15
N GLY A 299 -18.38 -1.98 0.97
CA GLY A 299 -18.65 -3.32 0.46
C GLY A 299 -17.42 -4.00 -0.15
N PHE A 300 -17.62 -5.20 -0.68
CA PHE A 300 -16.59 -6.00 -1.33
C PHE A 300 -16.14 -5.34 -2.65
N ASP A 301 -14.83 -5.22 -2.86
CA ASP A 301 -14.28 -4.49 -4.01
C ASP A 301 -13.19 -5.29 -4.73
N ALA A 302 -12.93 -4.92 -5.98
CA ALA A 302 -11.86 -5.44 -6.80
C ALA A 302 -11.04 -4.27 -7.36
N VAL A 303 -9.74 -4.31 -7.12
CA VAL A 303 -8.82 -3.24 -7.48
C VAL A 303 -7.71 -3.79 -8.36
N TRP A 304 -7.37 -3.06 -9.42
CA TRP A 304 -6.20 -3.35 -10.23
C TRP A 304 -4.95 -2.79 -9.55
N SER A 305 -4.00 -3.63 -9.18
CA SER A 305 -2.84 -3.22 -8.37
C SER A 305 -1.54 -3.72 -8.99
N PRO A 306 -0.40 -3.00 -8.83
CA PRO A 306 0.89 -3.59 -9.12
C PRO A 306 1.09 -4.86 -8.29
N LYS A 307 1.80 -5.83 -8.85
CA LYS A 307 2.20 -7.02 -8.11
C LYS A 307 3.18 -6.61 -7.02
N ILE A 308 2.75 -6.74 -5.77
CA ILE A 308 3.59 -6.53 -4.59
C ILE A 308 4.13 -7.91 -4.21
N ASP A 309 5.45 -8.08 -4.33
CA ASP A 309 6.10 -9.40 -4.18
C ASP A 309 5.81 -10.04 -2.83
N TYR A 310 5.72 -9.25 -1.75
CA TYR A 310 5.37 -9.78 -0.43
C TYR A 310 3.94 -10.32 -0.37
N GLU A 311 2.95 -9.60 -0.92
CA GLU A 311 1.54 -10.06 -0.94
C GLU A 311 1.37 -11.32 -1.79
N HIS A 312 2.15 -11.43 -2.88
CA HIS A 312 2.04 -12.52 -3.84
C HIS A 312 2.99 -13.68 -3.55
N ARG A 313 3.91 -13.56 -2.58
CA ARG A 313 4.97 -14.55 -2.34
C ARG A 313 4.42 -15.97 -2.21
N GLU A 314 3.47 -16.17 -1.30
CA GLU A 314 2.94 -17.50 -1.01
C GLU A 314 2.00 -17.99 -2.13
N VAL A 315 1.26 -17.07 -2.74
CA VAL A 315 0.36 -17.36 -3.88
C VAL A 315 1.16 -17.78 -5.12
N ASP A 316 2.30 -17.14 -5.38
CA ASP A 316 3.21 -17.49 -6.47
C ASP A 316 3.96 -18.81 -6.20
N ALA A 317 4.37 -19.05 -4.95
CA ALA A 317 5.01 -20.30 -4.56
C ALA A 317 4.09 -21.50 -4.81
N LEU A 318 2.79 -21.33 -4.58
CA LEU A 318 1.78 -22.35 -4.89
C LEU A 318 1.64 -22.58 -6.40
N SER A 319 1.53 -21.52 -7.19
CA SER A 319 1.44 -21.59 -8.66
C SER A 319 2.62 -22.34 -9.28
N ASN A 320 3.83 -22.13 -8.73
CA ASN A 320 5.03 -22.88 -9.15
C ASN A 320 4.98 -24.35 -8.72
N SER A 321 4.47 -24.65 -7.52
CA SER A 321 4.34 -26.02 -7.01
C SER A 321 3.31 -26.85 -7.79
N GLU A 322 2.25 -26.20 -8.29
CA GLU A 322 1.27 -26.84 -9.18
C GLU A 322 1.88 -27.29 -10.50
N ALA A 323 2.79 -26.48 -11.06
CA ALA A 323 3.53 -26.86 -12.25
C ALA A 323 4.41 -28.11 -12.01
N GLU A 324 4.76 -28.39 -10.75
CA GLU A 324 5.51 -29.58 -10.32
C GLU A 324 4.60 -30.76 -9.90
N GLY A 325 3.28 -30.63 -10.01
CA GLY A 325 2.32 -31.70 -9.67
C GLY A 325 2.17 -31.96 -8.15
N ARG A 326 2.61 -31.02 -7.30
CA ARG A 326 2.43 -31.15 -5.84
C ARG A 326 1.02 -30.69 -5.43
N ARG A 327 0.44 -31.37 -4.43
CA ARG A 327 -0.86 -31.00 -3.87
C ARG A 327 -0.80 -29.59 -3.29
N ARG A 328 -1.84 -28.79 -3.57
CA ARG A 328 -1.99 -27.42 -3.03
C ARG A 328 -2.17 -27.47 -1.52
N ASP A 329 -1.20 -26.98 -0.75
CA ASP A 329 -1.42 -26.64 0.66
C ASP A 329 -1.72 -25.15 0.79
N LEU A 330 -3.02 -24.83 0.73
CA LEU A 330 -3.52 -23.46 0.80
C LEU A 330 -3.50 -22.91 2.24
N ARG A 331 -3.33 -23.76 3.25
CA ARG A 331 -3.32 -23.34 4.66
C ARG A 331 -2.13 -22.45 4.98
N HIS A 332 -0.99 -22.69 4.33
CA HIS A 332 0.19 -21.86 4.48
C HIS A 332 -0.06 -20.43 3.97
N ILE A 333 -0.77 -20.27 2.86
CA ILE A 333 -1.17 -18.94 2.34
C ILE A 333 -2.11 -18.23 3.32
N LEU A 334 -3.12 -18.94 3.84
CA LEU A 334 -4.07 -18.40 4.80
C LEU A 334 -3.38 -17.99 6.11
N ALA A 335 -2.44 -18.80 6.59
CA ALA A 335 -1.65 -18.51 7.79
C ALA A 335 -0.76 -17.29 7.58
N ALA A 336 -0.03 -17.22 6.47
CA ALA A 336 0.80 -16.05 6.13
C ALA A 336 -0.06 -14.77 6.00
N PHE A 337 -1.24 -14.87 5.39
CA PHE A 337 -2.17 -13.75 5.33
C PHE A 337 -2.65 -13.33 6.74
N ASN A 338 -2.99 -14.29 7.60
CA ASN A 338 -3.36 -14.00 8.98
C ASN A 338 -2.23 -13.33 9.78
N GLU A 339 -0.98 -13.75 9.60
CA GLU A 339 0.20 -13.10 10.21
C GLU A 339 0.41 -11.67 9.69
N SER A 340 0.00 -11.41 8.44
CA SER A 340 0.05 -10.08 7.82
C SER A 340 -1.13 -9.17 8.18
N THR A 341 -1.95 -9.50 9.17
CA THR A 341 -3.15 -8.71 9.50
C THR A 341 -3.19 -8.28 10.97
N GLU A 342 -3.44 -6.98 11.21
CA GLU A 342 -3.63 -6.38 12.53
C GLU A 342 -5.09 -5.93 12.65
N LEU A 343 -5.92 -6.80 13.25
CA LEU A 343 -7.36 -6.56 13.42
C LEU A 343 -7.68 -6.29 14.89
N ASP A 344 -8.34 -5.17 15.15
CA ASP A 344 -8.98 -4.90 16.44
C ASP A 344 -10.25 -5.77 16.61
N PRO A 345 -10.74 -5.97 17.85
CA PRO A 345 -11.94 -6.79 18.08
C PRO A 345 -13.16 -6.31 17.29
N ASP A 346 -13.32 -4.99 17.10
CA ASP A 346 -14.44 -4.43 16.36
C ASP A 346 -14.40 -4.83 14.89
N ALA A 347 -13.24 -4.79 14.24
CA ALA A 347 -13.05 -5.21 12.86
C ALA A 347 -13.30 -6.71 12.67
N VAL A 348 -12.87 -7.54 13.64
CA VAL A 348 -13.15 -8.98 13.61
C VAL A 348 -14.65 -9.24 13.72
N ASN A 349 -15.34 -8.55 14.63
CA ASN A 349 -16.79 -8.67 14.82
C ASN A 349 -17.59 -8.11 13.65
N ASP A 350 -17.15 -7.02 13.02
CA ASP A 350 -17.77 -6.50 11.79
C ASP A 350 -17.66 -7.53 10.65
N LEU A 351 -16.49 -8.17 10.49
CA LEU A 351 -16.29 -9.20 9.47
C LEU A 351 -17.12 -10.46 9.77
N ALA A 352 -17.18 -10.89 11.03
CA ALA A 352 -18.04 -11.99 11.47
C ALA A 352 -19.53 -11.67 11.26
N GLY A 353 -19.95 -10.44 11.58
CA GLY A 353 -21.32 -9.98 11.38
C GLY A 353 -21.72 -10.01 9.91
N TRP A 354 -20.84 -9.58 9.00
CA TRP A 354 -21.08 -9.73 7.57
C TRP A 354 -21.15 -11.18 7.11
N LEU A 355 -20.27 -12.06 7.61
CA LEU A 355 -20.31 -13.48 7.23
C LEU A 355 -21.60 -14.14 7.73
N TYR A 356 -21.91 -14.04 9.02
CA TYR A 356 -22.95 -14.83 9.66
C TYR A 356 -24.35 -14.20 9.60
N GLU A 357 -24.43 -12.87 9.63
CA GLU A 357 -25.67 -12.09 9.65
C GLU A 357 -25.61 -10.90 8.66
N PRO A 358 -25.36 -11.16 7.36
CA PRO A 358 -25.07 -10.12 6.37
C PRO A 358 -26.13 -9.01 6.30
N GLU A 359 -27.41 -9.33 6.56
CA GLU A 359 -28.52 -8.37 6.53
C GLU A 359 -28.39 -7.27 7.58
N LYS A 360 -27.68 -7.52 8.68
CA LYS A 360 -27.39 -6.49 9.70
C LYS A 360 -26.30 -5.52 9.23
N HIS A 361 -25.61 -5.85 8.14
CA HIS A 361 -24.48 -5.11 7.58
C HIS A 361 -24.70 -4.79 6.09
N PRO A 362 -25.78 -4.06 5.73
CA PRO A 362 -26.15 -3.81 4.33
C PRO A 362 -25.07 -3.05 3.54
N THR A 363 -24.26 -2.23 4.21
CA THR A 363 -23.11 -1.54 3.59
C THR A 363 -22.01 -2.50 3.16
N MET A 364 -21.80 -3.58 3.90
CA MET A 364 -20.79 -4.61 3.65
C MET A 364 -21.23 -5.60 2.56
N GLN A 365 -22.54 -5.80 2.40
CA GLN A 365 -23.09 -6.62 1.32
C GLN A 365 -22.89 -6.03 -0.09
N GLN A 366 -22.59 -4.73 -0.21
CA GLN A 366 -22.51 -4.09 -1.53
C GLN A 366 -21.31 -4.61 -2.35
N ILE A 367 -21.52 -4.87 -3.64
CA ILE A 367 -20.42 -5.08 -4.60
C ILE A 367 -19.99 -3.70 -5.14
N LYS A 368 -18.77 -3.28 -4.82
CA LYS A 368 -18.20 -1.99 -5.26
C LYS A 368 -17.48 -2.03 -6.60
N CYS A 369 -17.26 -3.23 -7.13
CA CYS A 369 -16.57 -3.47 -8.38
C CYS A 369 -17.54 -3.85 -9.52
N LYS A 370 -16.99 -4.11 -10.72
CA LYS A 370 -17.78 -4.49 -11.89
C LYS A 370 -17.94 -6.00 -11.96
N ARG A 371 -19.18 -6.48 -11.92
CA ARG A 371 -19.51 -7.86 -12.27
C ARG A 371 -19.37 -8.08 -13.78
N ALA A 372 -18.72 -9.16 -14.19
CA ALA A 372 -18.61 -9.53 -15.59
C ALA A 372 -20.00 -9.92 -16.14
N PRO A 373 -20.41 -9.39 -17.32
CA PRO A 373 -21.74 -9.64 -17.85
C PRO A 373 -21.94 -11.12 -18.18
N GLY A 374 -23.09 -11.68 -17.77
CA GLY A 374 -23.42 -13.08 -17.99
C GLY A 374 -22.68 -14.08 -17.10
N ILE A 375 -21.80 -13.63 -16.20
CA ILE A 375 -21.01 -14.49 -15.31
C ILE A 375 -21.59 -14.47 -13.90
N HIS A 376 -21.78 -15.64 -13.30
CA HIS A 376 -22.29 -15.79 -11.93
C HIS A 376 -21.19 -15.63 -10.86
N LEU A 377 -21.56 -15.46 -9.59
CA LEU A 377 -20.59 -15.17 -8.50
C LEU A 377 -19.78 -16.38 -8.04
N ILE A 378 -20.16 -17.60 -8.42
CA ILE A 378 -19.45 -18.83 -8.05
C ILE A 378 -18.18 -19.00 -8.91
N GLY A 379 -17.16 -18.21 -8.60
CA GLY A 379 -15.85 -18.25 -9.23
C GLY A 379 -14.74 -18.43 -8.21
N SER A 380 -13.67 -19.11 -8.61
CA SER A 380 -12.57 -19.49 -7.70
C SER A 380 -11.91 -18.28 -7.03
N SER A 381 -11.83 -17.12 -7.70
CA SER A 381 -11.25 -15.93 -7.09
C SER A 381 -12.08 -15.40 -5.91
N ILE A 382 -13.43 -15.40 -6.00
CA ILE A 382 -14.29 -14.95 -4.89
C ILE A 382 -14.21 -15.98 -3.78
N MET A 383 -14.33 -17.27 -4.10
CA MET A 383 -14.32 -18.33 -3.08
C MET A 383 -13.01 -18.32 -2.29
N PHE A 384 -11.89 -18.03 -2.96
CA PHE A 384 -10.59 -17.83 -2.32
C PHE A 384 -10.62 -16.67 -1.32
N ALA A 385 -11.17 -15.51 -1.70
CA ALA A 385 -11.28 -14.36 -0.80
C ALA A 385 -12.26 -14.59 0.36
N LEU A 386 -13.38 -15.27 0.12
CA LEU A 386 -14.32 -15.65 1.17
C LEU A 386 -13.67 -16.61 2.16
N TRP A 387 -12.90 -17.58 1.68
CA TRP A 387 -12.15 -18.47 2.55
C TRP A 387 -11.11 -17.73 3.40
N HIS A 388 -10.42 -16.73 2.84
CA HIS A 388 -9.54 -15.85 3.63
C HIS A 388 -10.31 -15.10 4.73
N SER A 389 -11.48 -14.52 4.41
CA SER A 389 -12.28 -13.80 5.41
C SER A 389 -12.75 -14.71 6.55
N GLU A 390 -13.22 -15.91 6.22
CA GLU A 390 -13.70 -16.90 7.19
C GLU A 390 -12.56 -17.44 8.04
N TYR A 391 -11.39 -17.69 7.44
CA TYR A 391 -10.18 -18.08 8.17
C TYR A 391 -9.73 -17.00 9.17
N LEU A 392 -9.74 -15.72 8.77
CA LEU A 392 -9.38 -14.62 9.68
C LEU A 392 -10.30 -14.55 10.90
N VAL A 393 -11.61 -14.72 10.70
CA VAL A 393 -12.62 -14.75 11.79
C VAL A 393 -12.39 -15.97 12.68
N PHE A 394 -12.20 -17.15 12.09
CA PHE A 394 -11.97 -18.38 12.84
C PHE A 394 -10.70 -18.31 13.71
N MET A 395 -9.58 -17.86 13.15
CA MET A 395 -8.31 -17.75 13.88
C MET A 395 -8.37 -16.72 15.03
N ARG A 396 -9.31 -15.77 14.97
CA ARG A 396 -9.54 -14.74 15.99
C ARG A 396 -10.83 -14.97 16.79
N ARG A 397 -11.34 -16.21 16.86
CA ARG A 397 -12.59 -16.53 17.55
C ARG A 397 -12.65 -16.06 19.02
N GLY A 398 -11.51 -16.02 19.71
CA GLY A 398 -11.43 -15.51 21.09
C GLY A 398 -11.68 -14.00 21.24
N LEU A 399 -11.80 -13.27 20.14
CA LEU A 399 -12.16 -11.84 20.10
C LEU A 399 -13.62 -11.62 19.67
N LEU A 400 -14.35 -12.69 19.33
CA LEU A 400 -15.74 -12.60 18.87
C LEU A 400 -16.70 -12.37 20.03
N GLN A 401 -17.80 -11.69 19.71
CA GLN A 401 -18.97 -11.69 20.58
C GLN A 401 -19.56 -13.10 20.68
N PRO A 402 -20.15 -13.49 21.83
CA PRO A 402 -20.64 -14.85 22.06
C PRO A 402 -21.65 -15.36 21.02
N ASP A 403 -22.42 -14.46 20.41
CA ASP A 403 -23.37 -14.81 19.37
C ASP A 403 -22.65 -15.26 18.09
N TYR A 404 -21.63 -14.52 17.65
CA TYR A 404 -20.82 -14.90 16.49
C TYR A 404 -19.92 -16.10 16.74
N GLU A 405 -19.38 -16.24 17.95
CA GLU A 405 -18.56 -17.39 18.33
C GLU A 405 -19.32 -18.71 18.15
N ARG A 406 -20.60 -18.75 18.57
CA ARG A 406 -21.48 -19.91 18.36
C ARG A 406 -21.75 -20.17 16.89
N MET A 407 -21.86 -19.12 16.07
CA MET A 407 -22.13 -19.23 14.63
C MET A 407 -20.94 -19.70 13.80
N VAL A 408 -19.72 -19.78 14.35
CA VAL A 408 -18.54 -20.28 13.63
C VAL A 408 -18.77 -21.68 13.03
N GLY A 409 -19.52 -22.54 13.73
CA GLY A 409 -19.90 -23.88 13.24
C GLY A 409 -20.81 -23.87 12.01
N SER A 410 -21.44 -22.74 11.67
CA SER A 410 -22.28 -22.61 10.47
C SER A 410 -21.48 -22.66 9.16
N LEU A 411 -20.18 -22.32 9.19
CA LEU A 411 -19.33 -22.34 8.00
C LEU A 411 -18.20 -23.37 8.10
N ARG A 412 -17.85 -23.84 9.29
CA ARG A 412 -16.77 -24.81 9.50
C ARG A 412 -17.25 -26.13 10.07
N SER A 413 -16.67 -27.21 9.57
CA SER A 413 -16.90 -28.55 10.09
C SER A 413 -16.17 -28.75 11.42
N PRO A 414 -16.88 -29.15 12.50
CA PRO A 414 -16.24 -29.52 13.77
C PRO A 414 -15.24 -30.69 13.61
N LYS A 415 -15.51 -31.61 12.66
CA LYS A 415 -14.75 -32.85 12.50
C LYS A 415 -13.33 -32.63 11.98
N LEU A 416 -13.14 -31.63 11.11
CA LEU A 416 -11.89 -31.43 10.37
C LEU A 416 -11.00 -30.34 10.96
N THR A 417 -11.57 -29.44 11.77
CA THR A 417 -10.83 -28.31 12.34
C THR A 417 -10.13 -28.64 13.65
N GLY A 418 -10.54 -29.72 14.35
CA GLY A 418 -10.04 -30.06 15.68
C GLY A 418 -10.41 -29.02 16.76
N ALA A 419 -11.26 -28.06 16.42
CA ALA A 419 -11.76 -27.04 17.32
C ALA A 419 -13.08 -27.52 17.95
N ASP A 420 -13.26 -27.23 19.23
CA ASP A 420 -14.57 -27.38 19.88
C ASP A 420 -15.50 -26.30 19.32
N LEU A 421 -16.37 -26.71 18.40
CA LEU A 421 -17.37 -25.89 17.72
C LEU A 421 -18.75 -26.43 18.09
N ASP A 422 -19.73 -25.52 18.18
CA ASP A 422 -21.10 -25.87 18.54
C ASP A 422 -21.72 -26.79 17.48
N ALA A 423 -21.80 -28.09 17.79
CA ALA A 423 -22.35 -29.12 16.91
C ALA A 423 -23.87 -28.97 16.69
N SER A 424 -24.55 -28.12 17.46
CA SER A 424 -25.96 -27.83 17.24
C SER A 424 -26.19 -26.93 16.02
N VAL A 425 -25.17 -26.18 15.59
CA VAL A 425 -25.23 -25.31 14.41
C VAL A 425 -24.91 -26.13 13.17
N ARG A 426 -25.89 -26.26 12.27
CA ARG A 426 -25.70 -26.97 10.99
C ARG A 426 -24.81 -26.14 10.06
N GLN A 427 -23.77 -26.79 9.52
CA GLN A 427 -22.93 -26.19 8.49
C GLN A 427 -23.70 -25.98 7.17
N VAL A 428 -23.55 -24.79 6.60
CA VAL A 428 -24.11 -24.41 5.30
C VAL A 428 -23.54 -25.32 4.20
N GLY A 429 -24.42 -25.93 3.43
CA GLY A 429 -24.07 -26.81 2.32
C GLY A 429 -23.80 -28.26 2.72
N ASN A 430 -24.01 -28.63 3.99
CA ASN A 430 -23.89 -30.00 4.47
C ASN A 430 -25.14 -30.88 4.18
N LEU A 431 -26.09 -30.38 3.38
CA LEU A 431 -27.16 -31.21 2.83
C LEU A 431 -26.59 -32.13 1.73
N PRO A 432 -27.14 -33.33 1.52
CA PRO A 432 -26.60 -34.26 0.54
C PRO A 432 -26.82 -33.79 -0.90
N GLY A 433 -25.83 -34.03 -1.75
CA GLY A 433 -25.90 -33.86 -3.20
C GLY A 433 -26.14 -32.42 -3.64
N LEU A 434 -27.00 -32.25 -4.65
CA LEU A 434 -27.24 -30.96 -5.30
C LEU A 434 -27.86 -29.92 -4.35
N GLU A 435 -28.67 -30.36 -3.38
CA GLU A 435 -29.30 -29.44 -2.42
C GLU A 435 -28.26 -28.73 -1.53
N GLY A 436 -27.22 -29.44 -1.11
CA GLY A 436 -26.10 -28.87 -0.36
C GLY A 436 -25.35 -27.82 -1.16
N TYR A 437 -25.03 -28.15 -2.41
CA TYR A 437 -24.39 -27.21 -3.32
C TYR A 437 -25.25 -25.94 -3.49
N GLN A 438 -26.54 -26.10 -3.79
CA GLN A 438 -27.46 -24.97 -3.99
C GLN A 438 -27.61 -24.12 -2.74
N GLU A 439 -27.63 -24.72 -1.55
CA GLU A 439 -27.62 -23.98 -0.29
C GLU A 439 -26.38 -23.10 -0.16
N ALA A 440 -25.20 -23.66 -0.41
CA ALA A 440 -23.93 -22.93 -0.35
C ALA A 440 -23.89 -21.79 -1.38
N VAL A 441 -24.41 -22.02 -2.60
CA VAL A 441 -24.57 -20.98 -3.63
C VAL A 441 -25.48 -19.86 -3.13
N ARG A 442 -26.69 -20.16 -2.65
CA ARG A 442 -27.61 -19.14 -2.13
C ARG A 442 -26.97 -18.31 -1.01
N TYR A 443 -26.18 -18.95 -0.16
CA TYR A 443 -25.46 -18.28 0.91
C TYR A 443 -24.42 -17.28 0.38
N VAL A 444 -23.64 -17.63 -0.65
CA VAL A 444 -22.71 -16.67 -1.30
C VAL A 444 -23.45 -15.45 -1.82
N TYR A 445 -24.59 -15.63 -2.49
CA TYR A 445 -25.38 -14.51 -3.02
C TYR A 445 -25.97 -13.63 -1.93
N ARG A 446 -26.40 -14.25 -0.82
CA ARG A 446 -26.87 -13.55 0.40
C ARG A 446 -25.81 -12.61 0.98
N LEU A 447 -24.52 -13.01 0.97
CA LEU A 447 -23.42 -12.15 1.44
C LEU A 447 -23.27 -10.86 0.63
N PHE A 448 -23.74 -10.86 -0.62
CA PHE A 448 -23.61 -9.73 -1.54
C PHE A 448 -24.94 -9.01 -1.83
N ASP A 449 -26.03 -9.41 -1.17
CA ASP A 449 -27.38 -8.93 -1.44
C ASP A 449 -27.70 -8.94 -2.95
N GLN A 450 -27.36 -10.04 -3.62
CA GLN A 450 -27.60 -10.21 -5.05
C GLN A 450 -28.68 -11.26 -5.30
N PRO A 451 -29.53 -11.08 -6.33
CA PRO A 451 -30.42 -12.13 -6.77
C PRO A 451 -29.59 -13.32 -7.27
N VAL A 452 -30.00 -14.53 -6.87
CA VAL A 452 -29.29 -15.75 -7.23
C VAL A 452 -29.46 -16.03 -8.72
N ASP A 453 -28.37 -16.24 -9.44
CA ASP A 453 -28.44 -16.59 -10.86
C ASP A 453 -28.86 -18.06 -11.02
N ASP A 454 -29.84 -18.32 -11.88
CA ASP A 454 -30.35 -19.67 -12.12
C ASP A 454 -29.26 -20.63 -12.60
N MET A 455 -28.33 -20.16 -13.44
CA MET A 455 -27.20 -20.95 -13.93
C MET A 455 -26.19 -21.33 -12.84
N ALA A 456 -26.14 -20.56 -11.73
CA ALA A 456 -25.30 -20.90 -10.59
C ALA A 456 -25.94 -22.03 -9.75
N LEU A 457 -27.27 -22.03 -9.62
CA LEU A 457 -28.02 -23.05 -8.87
C LEU A 457 -28.18 -24.35 -9.64
N ASN A 458 -28.39 -24.24 -10.94
CA ASN A 458 -28.62 -25.35 -11.85
C ASN A 458 -27.60 -25.25 -12.99
N PRO A 459 -26.39 -25.81 -12.81
CA PRO A 459 -25.37 -25.77 -13.84
C PRO A 459 -25.88 -26.41 -15.13
N THR A 460 -25.66 -25.73 -16.26
CA THR A 460 -26.13 -26.16 -17.60
C THR A 460 -25.01 -26.53 -18.55
N SER A 461 -23.76 -26.50 -18.08
CA SER A 461 -22.59 -26.89 -18.87
C SER A 461 -22.67 -28.37 -19.28
N PRO A 462 -22.04 -28.76 -20.41
CA PRO A 462 -21.94 -30.15 -20.79
C PRO A 462 -21.24 -30.98 -19.71
N THR A 463 -21.77 -32.16 -19.41
CA THR A 463 -21.16 -33.10 -18.48
C THR A 463 -19.76 -33.50 -18.96
N PRO A 464 -18.74 -33.46 -18.08
CA PRO A 464 -17.39 -33.83 -18.48
C PRO A 464 -17.33 -35.33 -18.81
N LYS A 465 -16.41 -35.72 -19.70
CA LYS A 465 -16.23 -37.14 -20.06
C LYS A 465 -15.45 -37.93 -19.01
N THR A 466 -14.63 -37.22 -18.26
CA THR A 466 -13.72 -37.75 -17.24
C THR A 466 -13.67 -36.75 -16.11
N SER A 467 -13.54 -37.23 -14.87
CA SER A 467 -13.28 -36.37 -13.73
C SER A 467 -11.92 -36.68 -13.14
N ILE A 468 -11.22 -35.65 -12.66
CA ILE A 468 -9.95 -35.82 -11.95
C ILE A 468 -10.12 -36.35 -10.52
N VAL A 469 -11.32 -36.28 -9.95
CA VAL A 469 -11.59 -36.67 -8.55
C VAL A 469 -12.66 -37.75 -8.40
N LEU A 470 -13.59 -37.88 -9.34
CA LEU A 470 -14.61 -38.93 -9.31
C LEU A 470 -14.15 -40.15 -10.10
N ASP A 471 -14.23 -41.34 -9.49
CA ASP A 471 -13.82 -42.61 -10.12
C ASP A 471 -14.60 -42.92 -11.40
N LYS A 472 -15.91 -42.61 -11.40
CA LYS A 472 -16.79 -42.72 -12.56
C LYS A 472 -17.55 -41.40 -12.73
N CYS A 473 -17.37 -40.77 -13.89
CA CYS A 473 -18.12 -39.56 -14.20
C CYS A 473 -19.61 -39.89 -14.40
N PRO A 474 -20.53 -39.18 -13.74
CA PRO A 474 -21.97 -39.34 -13.95
C PRO A 474 -22.40 -38.93 -15.37
N ASP A 475 -23.59 -39.38 -15.79
CA ASP A 475 -24.11 -39.12 -17.13
C ASP A 475 -24.77 -37.72 -17.26
N THR A 476 -25.18 -37.12 -16.14
CA THR A 476 -25.85 -35.80 -16.08
C THR A 476 -24.97 -34.79 -15.35
N ILE A 477 -25.13 -33.49 -15.68
CA ILE A 477 -24.35 -32.43 -15.05
C ILE A 477 -24.79 -32.20 -13.60
N GLU A 478 -26.06 -32.46 -13.29
CA GLU A 478 -26.65 -32.38 -11.97
C GLU A 478 -26.06 -33.45 -11.04
N ASP A 479 -25.99 -34.71 -11.49
CA ASP A 479 -25.39 -35.80 -10.72
C ASP A 479 -23.88 -35.58 -10.53
N TYR A 480 -23.20 -35.08 -11.57
CA TYR A 480 -21.80 -34.68 -11.47
C TYR A 480 -21.60 -33.58 -10.42
N THR A 481 -22.42 -32.52 -10.46
CA THR A 481 -22.38 -31.41 -9.50
C THR A 481 -22.63 -31.92 -8.08
N ALA A 482 -23.64 -32.77 -7.89
CA ALA A 482 -23.98 -33.35 -6.60
C ALA A 482 -22.83 -34.18 -6.01
N GLN A 483 -22.27 -35.11 -6.80
CA GLN A 483 -21.18 -35.97 -6.34
C GLN A 483 -19.87 -35.20 -6.11
N LEU A 484 -19.58 -34.22 -6.96
CA LEU A 484 -18.42 -33.35 -6.77
C LEU A 484 -18.56 -32.49 -5.52
N TRP A 485 -19.75 -31.95 -5.25
CA TRP A 485 -20.01 -31.19 -4.04
C TRP A 485 -19.85 -32.04 -2.78
N ASP A 486 -20.45 -33.23 -2.74
CA ASP A 486 -20.35 -34.16 -1.61
C ASP A 486 -18.88 -34.52 -1.33
N HIS A 487 -18.09 -34.73 -2.38
CA HIS A 487 -16.64 -34.95 -2.26
C HIS A 487 -15.95 -33.75 -1.61
N CYS A 488 -16.17 -32.54 -2.12
CA CYS A 488 -15.53 -31.31 -1.64
C CYS A 488 -15.92 -30.98 -0.20
N ILE A 489 -17.21 -31.01 0.16
CA ILE A 489 -17.68 -30.63 1.50
C ILE A 489 -17.26 -31.64 2.58
N THR A 490 -17.05 -32.91 2.18
CA THR A 490 -16.52 -33.94 3.08
C THR A 490 -15.00 -33.84 3.26
N ALA A 491 -14.29 -33.42 2.21
CA ALA A 491 -12.82 -33.33 2.21
C ALA A 491 -12.30 -32.04 2.86
N GLU A 492 -13.03 -30.94 2.74
CA GLU A 492 -12.59 -29.61 3.15
C GLU A 492 -13.21 -29.16 4.48
N GLU A 493 -12.44 -28.37 5.22
CA GLU A 493 -12.79 -27.95 6.59
C GLU A 493 -13.92 -26.92 6.71
N SER A 494 -14.27 -26.24 5.61
CA SER A 494 -15.25 -25.17 5.59
C SER A 494 -16.04 -25.12 4.30
N THR A 495 -17.19 -24.43 4.33
CA THR A 495 -18.06 -24.24 3.16
C THR A 495 -17.36 -23.46 2.05
N PHE A 496 -16.58 -22.42 2.36
CA PHE A 496 -15.85 -21.68 1.33
C PHE A 496 -14.62 -22.41 0.82
N ALA A 497 -13.95 -23.20 1.67
CA ALA A 497 -12.88 -24.10 1.24
C ALA A 497 -13.43 -25.15 0.25
N ALA A 498 -14.57 -25.76 0.58
CA ALA A 498 -15.26 -26.71 -0.28
C ALA A 498 -15.71 -26.08 -1.61
N LEU A 499 -16.29 -24.87 -1.59
CA LEU A 499 -16.65 -24.16 -2.82
C LEU A 499 -15.42 -23.78 -3.65
N TYR A 500 -14.32 -23.37 -3.02
CA TYR A 500 -13.07 -23.10 -3.72
C TYR A 500 -12.54 -24.36 -4.40
N ALA A 501 -12.47 -25.49 -3.68
CA ALA A 501 -12.07 -26.79 -4.23
C ALA A 501 -13.00 -27.22 -5.39
N PHE A 502 -14.32 -27.11 -5.19
CA PHE A 502 -15.33 -27.36 -6.22
C PHE A 502 -15.05 -26.56 -7.49
N THR A 503 -14.85 -25.24 -7.38
CA THR A 503 -14.56 -24.40 -8.56
C THR A 503 -13.24 -24.76 -9.25
N CYS A 504 -12.24 -25.23 -8.50
CA CYS A 504 -10.96 -25.68 -9.07
C CYS A 504 -11.10 -26.99 -9.86
N TYR A 505 -11.81 -27.97 -9.29
CA TYR A 505 -12.11 -29.23 -9.97
C TYR A 505 -13.04 -29.01 -11.17
N TRP A 506 -14.06 -28.17 -11.03
CA TRP A 506 -14.95 -27.77 -12.12
C TRP A 506 -14.17 -27.22 -13.32
N VAL A 507 -13.27 -26.26 -13.09
CA VAL A 507 -12.47 -25.70 -14.19
C VAL A 507 -11.50 -26.72 -14.78
N SER A 508 -11.05 -27.70 -14.02
CA SER A 508 -10.16 -28.75 -14.52
C SER A 508 -10.90 -29.76 -15.41
N ASP A 509 -12.14 -30.11 -15.05
CA ASP A 509 -12.95 -31.13 -15.73
C ASP A 509 -13.80 -30.55 -16.87
N VAL A 510 -14.45 -29.40 -16.63
CA VAL A 510 -15.39 -28.75 -17.56
C VAL A 510 -14.74 -27.59 -18.32
N GLY A 511 -13.80 -26.88 -17.68
CA GLY A 511 -13.17 -25.69 -18.23
C GLY A 511 -13.85 -24.37 -17.84
N SER A 512 -13.38 -23.27 -18.42
CA SER A 512 -14.04 -21.97 -18.30
C SER A 512 -15.14 -21.86 -19.36
N ASP A 513 -16.39 -21.88 -18.92
CA ASP A 513 -17.58 -21.85 -19.78
C ASP A 513 -18.37 -20.57 -19.56
N ALA A 514 -17.83 -19.48 -20.11
CA ALA A 514 -18.42 -18.14 -19.96
C ALA A 514 -19.84 -18.05 -20.53
N THR A 515 -20.20 -18.92 -21.49
CA THR A 515 -21.55 -18.99 -22.07
C THR A 515 -22.61 -19.49 -21.09
N HIS A 516 -22.22 -20.34 -20.14
CA HIS A 516 -23.09 -20.83 -19.06
C HIS A 516 -22.75 -20.17 -17.71
N GLY A 517 -22.07 -19.02 -17.75
CA GLY A 517 -21.78 -18.18 -16.59
C GLY A 517 -20.56 -18.57 -15.76
N TRP A 518 -19.83 -19.63 -16.14
CA TRP A 518 -18.64 -20.10 -15.42
C TRP A 518 -17.38 -19.35 -15.84
N HIS A 519 -16.78 -18.62 -14.90
CA HIS A 519 -15.49 -17.98 -15.08
C HIS A 519 -14.77 -17.82 -13.74
N GLN A 520 -13.44 -17.94 -13.74
CA GLN A 520 -12.64 -17.85 -12.51
C GLN A 520 -12.73 -16.48 -11.82
N PHE A 521 -12.84 -15.40 -12.61
CA PHE A 521 -12.86 -14.01 -12.15
C PHE A 521 -14.20 -13.31 -12.48
N PRO A 522 -15.26 -13.55 -11.69
CA PRO A 522 -16.57 -12.94 -11.92
C PRO A 522 -16.62 -11.44 -11.58
N LEU A 523 -15.78 -10.99 -10.64
CA LEU A 523 -15.65 -9.58 -10.26
C LEU A 523 -14.36 -8.99 -10.80
N ARG A 524 -14.47 -7.82 -11.44
CA ARG A 524 -13.39 -7.09 -12.11
C ARG A 524 -13.31 -5.67 -11.58
N ALA A 525 -12.10 -5.13 -11.52
CA ALA A 525 -11.91 -3.73 -11.21
C ALA A 525 -12.64 -2.83 -12.24
N TRP A 526 -13.21 -1.73 -11.77
CA TRP A 526 -13.89 -0.74 -12.63
C TRP A 526 -12.95 -0.11 -13.64
N ASP A 527 -11.74 0.14 -13.18
CA ASP A 527 -10.69 0.84 -13.90
C ASP A 527 -9.34 0.24 -13.50
N ARG A 528 -8.30 0.67 -14.20
CA ARG A 528 -6.92 0.26 -13.93
C ARG A 528 -6.20 1.26 -13.04
N GLU A 529 -6.93 2.04 -12.25
CA GLU A 529 -6.35 3.18 -11.55
C GLU A 529 -5.70 2.80 -10.22
N GLY A 530 -6.02 1.62 -9.72
CA GLY A 530 -5.59 1.17 -8.40
C GLY A 530 -6.28 1.86 -7.26
N ASP A 531 -5.68 1.70 -6.09
CA ASP A 531 -6.13 2.26 -4.83
C ASP A 531 -5.00 3.06 -4.17
N LEU A 532 -5.28 3.60 -2.98
CA LEU A 532 -4.32 4.37 -2.21
C LEU A 532 -3.05 3.56 -1.86
N VAL A 533 -3.16 2.25 -1.69
CA VAL A 533 -1.99 1.37 -1.49
C VAL A 533 -1.10 1.37 -2.72
N SER A 534 -1.71 1.13 -3.89
CA SER A 534 -1.01 1.15 -5.18
C SER A 534 -0.33 2.50 -5.41
N TRP A 535 -0.99 3.60 -5.03
CA TRP A 535 -0.43 4.95 -5.08
C TRP A 535 0.81 5.10 -4.18
N HIS A 536 0.72 4.70 -2.91
CA HIS A 536 1.84 4.76 -1.96
C HIS A 536 3.04 3.93 -2.41
N VAL A 537 2.78 2.68 -2.82
CA VAL A 537 3.78 1.75 -3.33
C VAL A 537 4.57 2.41 -4.45
N VAL A 538 3.90 3.03 -5.40
CA VAL A 538 4.57 3.61 -6.56
C VAL A 538 5.32 4.91 -6.21
N TRP A 539 4.74 5.80 -5.41
CA TRP A 539 5.41 7.04 -4.99
C TRP A 539 6.65 6.80 -4.13
N ARG A 540 6.70 5.69 -3.40
CA ARG A 540 7.90 5.29 -2.65
C ARG A 540 9.12 5.10 -3.55
N GLN A 541 8.95 4.57 -4.76
CA GLN A 541 10.04 4.46 -5.73
C GLN A 541 10.55 5.85 -6.17
N ALA A 542 9.67 6.84 -6.30
CA ALA A 542 10.05 8.22 -6.60
C ALA A 542 10.92 8.79 -5.46
N TRP A 543 10.48 8.63 -4.21
CA TRP A 543 11.22 9.04 -3.02
C TRP A 543 12.57 8.36 -2.88
N TYR A 544 12.61 7.03 -3.07
CA TYR A 544 13.84 6.27 -3.06
C TYR A 544 14.86 6.79 -4.09
N SER A 545 14.39 7.01 -5.32
CA SER A 545 15.23 7.53 -6.41
C SER A 545 15.76 8.93 -6.08
N ALA A 546 14.92 9.81 -5.50
CA ALA A 546 15.32 11.15 -5.11
C ALA A 546 16.29 11.17 -3.93
N ILE A 547 16.14 10.28 -2.95
CA ILE A 547 17.06 10.18 -1.82
C ILE A 547 18.44 9.70 -2.29
N ILE A 548 18.52 8.73 -3.19
CA ILE A 548 19.81 8.29 -3.77
C ILE A 548 20.46 9.41 -4.58
N ALA A 549 19.69 10.11 -5.41
CA ALA A 549 20.17 11.25 -6.17
C ALA A 549 20.71 12.36 -5.25
N GLN A 550 19.99 12.68 -4.17
CA GLN A 550 20.40 13.68 -3.18
C GLN A 550 21.60 13.24 -2.35
N LEU A 551 21.68 11.97 -1.94
CA LEU A 551 22.87 11.43 -1.26
C LEU A 551 24.12 11.53 -2.14
N THR A 552 23.96 11.26 -3.45
CA THR A 552 25.05 11.40 -4.42
C THR A 552 25.48 12.86 -4.54
N SER A 553 24.52 13.78 -4.65
CA SER A 553 24.83 15.21 -4.79
C SER A 553 25.54 15.80 -3.57
N MET A 554 25.26 15.26 -2.39
CA MET A 554 25.79 15.75 -1.12
C MET A 554 27.01 14.99 -0.60
N SER A 555 27.42 13.92 -1.32
CA SER A 555 28.55 13.08 -0.94
C SER A 555 29.86 13.83 -0.62
N PRO A 556 30.25 14.94 -1.28
CA PRO A 556 31.48 15.66 -0.93
C PRO A 556 31.35 16.39 0.40
N VAL A 557 30.19 17.01 0.64
CA VAL A 557 29.92 17.74 1.89
C VAL A 557 29.96 16.73 3.04
N ILE A 558 29.31 15.58 2.84
CA ILE A 558 29.30 14.45 3.76
C ILE A 558 30.71 13.96 4.07
N LEU A 559 31.50 13.65 3.03
CA LEU A 559 32.86 13.15 3.17
C LEU A 559 33.75 14.18 3.88
N SER A 560 33.62 15.46 3.54
CA SER A 560 34.38 16.54 4.17
C SER A 560 34.06 16.70 5.66
N ALA A 561 32.78 16.61 6.05
CA ALA A 561 32.36 16.69 7.44
C ALA A 561 32.84 15.47 8.23
N PHE A 562 32.78 14.28 7.63
CA PHE A 562 33.29 13.04 8.24
C PHE A 562 34.80 13.09 8.44
N ALA A 563 35.55 13.49 7.42
CA ALA A 563 37.01 13.63 7.50
C ALA A 563 37.42 14.68 8.55
N ALA A 564 36.73 15.83 8.57
CA ALA A 564 36.97 16.86 9.58
C ALA A 564 36.70 16.36 11.00
N GLY A 565 35.62 15.58 11.20
CA GLY A 565 35.29 15.02 12.51
C GLY A 565 36.20 13.88 12.98
N ILE A 566 36.88 13.17 12.07
CA ILE A 566 37.90 12.15 12.44
C ILE A 566 39.25 12.78 12.75
N LEU A 567 39.60 13.85 12.04
CA LEU A 567 40.90 14.52 12.17
C LEU A 567 40.94 15.52 13.35
N GLN A 568 39.79 15.86 13.91
CA GLN A 568 39.64 16.59 15.18
C GLN A 568 39.56 15.61 16.34
#